data_AF-A0AAI9SBN0-F1
#
_entry.id   AF-A0AAI9SBN0-F1
#
_cell.length_a   1.000
_cell.length_b   1.000
_cell.length_c   1.000
_cell.angle_alpha   90.00
_cell.angle_beta   90.00
_cell.angle_gamma   90.00
#
_symmetry.space_group_name_H-M   'P 1'
#
loop_
_entity.id
_entity.type
_entity.pdbx_description
1 polymer ?
#
loop_
_entity_poly.entity_id
_entity_poly.type
_entity_poly.pdbx_seq_one_letter_code
_entity_poly.pdbx_strand_id
1 'polypeptide(L)'
;MKVPCPICGKITEYSRENPWRPFCSERCKMIDLGEWGNDGYRIQGEPGSADRMSPEEFEDAARRADELEARLDAGKQSGARRRRR
;
A
#
# COMPACT_ATOMS: atom_id res chain seq x y z
N MET A 1 11.46 -19.71 -10.80
CA MET A 1 11.10 -18.49 -11.57
C MET A 1 12.27 -17.53 -11.47
N LYS A 2 12.67 -16.86 -12.56
CA LYS A 2 13.78 -15.88 -12.50
C LYS A 2 13.25 -14.46 -12.33
N VAL A 3 13.88 -13.69 -11.44
CA VAL A 3 13.52 -12.30 -11.14
C VAL A 3 14.77 -11.40 -11.11
N PRO A 4 14.66 -10.11 -11.45
CA PRO A 4 15.76 -9.16 -11.24
C PRO A 4 15.93 -8.86 -9.75
N CYS A 5 17.17 -8.83 -9.27
CA CYS A 5 17.50 -8.32 -7.95
C CYS A 5 17.13 -6.83 -7.86
N PRO A 6 16.33 -6.40 -6.87
CA PRO A 6 15.88 -5.00 -6.79
C PRO A 6 17.02 -4.00 -6.51
N ILE A 7 18.16 -4.47 -6.03
CA ILE A 7 19.30 -3.61 -5.64
C ILE A 7 20.32 -3.42 -6.75
N CYS A 8 20.54 -4.43 -7.59
CA CYS A 8 21.60 -4.39 -8.61
C CYS A 8 21.16 -4.86 -10.00
N GLY A 9 19.90 -5.26 -10.17
CA GLY A 9 19.32 -5.71 -11.44
C GLY A 9 19.75 -7.10 -11.89
N LYS A 10 20.72 -7.76 -11.23
CA LYS A 10 21.17 -9.10 -11.61
C LYS A 10 20.01 -10.10 -11.54
N ILE A 11 19.83 -10.89 -12.60
CA ILE A 11 18.83 -11.97 -12.64
C ILE A 11 19.22 -13.06 -11.64
N THR A 12 18.28 -13.42 -10.75
CA THR A 12 18.44 -14.46 -9.75
C THR A 12 17.27 -15.45 -9.78
N GLU A 13 17.50 -16.66 -9.28
CA GLU A 13 16.46 -17.66 -9.13
C GLU A 13 15.62 -17.35 -7.89
N TYR A 14 14.30 -17.26 -8.08
CA TYR A 14 13.30 -17.17 -7.02
C TYR A 14 12.89 -18.60 -6.64
N SER A 15 13.70 -19.22 -5.80
CA SER A 15 13.50 -20.58 -5.29
C SER A 15 14.05 -20.73 -3.87
N ARG A 16 13.73 -21.84 -3.19
CA ARG A 16 14.15 -22.05 -1.79
C ARG A 16 15.66 -22.18 -1.64
N GLU A 17 16.33 -22.62 -2.69
CA GLU A 17 17.78 -22.81 -2.80
C GLU A 17 18.53 -21.46 -2.76
N ASN A 18 17.88 -20.35 -3.15
CA ASN A 18 18.40 -19.01 -2.88
C ASN A 18 17.85 -18.49 -1.54
N PRO A 19 18.63 -18.52 -0.44
CA PRO A 19 18.17 -18.06 0.88
C PRO A 19 17.92 -16.55 0.91
N TRP A 20 18.47 -15.80 -0.05
CA TRP A 20 18.41 -14.34 -0.10
C TRP A 20 17.39 -13.80 -1.09
N ARG A 21 16.52 -14.64 -1.66
CA ARG A 21 15.43 -14.19 -2.55
C ARG A 21 14.63 -13.03 -1.91
N PRO A 22 14.25 -11.98 -2.68
CA PRO A 22 14.43 -11.79 -4.12
C PRO A 22 15.83 -11.26 -4.53
N PHE A 23 16.76 -11.11 -3.59
CA PHE A 23 18.10 -10.58 -3.85
C PHE A 23 19.04 -11.65 -4.43
N CYS A 24 20.10 -11.20 -5.11
CA CYS A 24 21.13 -12.10 -5.63
C CYS A 24 22.18 -12.52 -4.60
N SER A 25 22.25 -11.86 -3.44
CA SER A 25 23.22 -12.12 -2.37
C SER A 25 22.81 -11.47 -1.04
N GLU A 26 23.44 -11.92 0.05
CA GLU A 26 23.30 -11.31 1.38
C GLU A 26 23.67 -9.83 1.38
N ARG A 27 24.73 -9.45 0.66
CA ARG A 27 25.14 -8.05 0.50
C ARG A 27 24.00 -7.18 -0.03
N CYS A 28 23.29 -7.63 -1.07
CA CYS A 28 22.17 -6.86 -1.63
C CYS A 28 21.02 -6.74 -0.63
N LYS A 29 20.68 -7.83 0.08
CA LYS A 29 19.69 -7.80 1.18
C LYS A 29 20.06 -6.76 2.25
N MET A 30 21.35 -6.69 2.64
CA MET A 30 21.80 -5.74 3.66
C MET A 30 21.79 -4.29 3.18
N ILE A 31 22.07 -4.04 1.90
CA ILE A 31 21.94 -2.69 1.31
C ILE A 31 20.48 -2.24 1.34
N ASP A 32 19.55 -3.09 0.91
CA ASP A 32 18.11 -2.81 0.95
C ASP A 32 17.65 -2.43 2.37
N LEU A 33 18.06 -3.23 3.36
CA LEU A 33 17.78 -2.95 4.76
C LEU A 33 18.37 -1.60 5.23
N GLY A 34 19.56 -1.25 4.75
CA GLY A 34 20.18 0.05 5.02
C GLY A 34 19.41 1.23 4.43
N GLU A 35 18.89 1.10 3.20
CA GLU A 35 18.04 2.10 2.57
C GLU A 35 16.74 2.32 3.36
N TRP A 36 16.14 1.24 3.89
CA TRP A 36 14.99 1.36 4.80
C TRP A 36 15.34 2.07 6.11
N GLY A 37 16.48 1.73 6.72
CA GLY A 37 16.91 2.34 7.98
C GLY A 37 17.32 3.82 7.87
N ASN A 38 17.69 4.26 6.67
CA ASN A 38 18.17 5.62 6.39
C ASN A 38 17.16 6.50 5.65
N ASP A 39 15.88 6.11 5.60
CA ASP A 39 14.82 6.84 4.87
C ASP A 39 15.15 7.11 3.39
N GLY A 40 15.86 6.16 2.76
CA GLY A 40 16.22 6.18 1.34
C GLY A 40 15.03 5.91 0.41
N TYR A 41 14.04 5.15 0.90
CA TYR A 41 12.77 4.93 0.20
C TYR A 41 11.72 5.96 0.59
N ARG A 42 11.14 6.63 -0.41
CA ARG A 42 10.09 7.65 -0.21
C ARG A 42 8.98 7.47 -1.22
N ILE A 43 7.75 7.54 -0.73
CA ILE A 43 6.55 7.60 -1.56
C ILE A 43 6.23 9.08 -1.76
N GLN A 44 6.09 9.50 -3.01
CA GLN A 44 5.68 10.87 -3.33
C GLN A 44 4.21 11.05 -2.95
N GLY A 45 3.90 12.17 -2.30
CA GLY A 45 2.56 12.56 -1.88
C GLY A 45 2.40 14.07 -1.88
N GLU A 46 1.17 14.55 -1.73
CA GLU A 46 0.91 15.98 -1.57
C GLU A 46 1.47 16.47 -0.22
N PRO A 47 1.86 17.76 -0.11
CA PRO A 47 2.29 18.32 1.16
C PRO A 47 1.26 18.03 2.27
N GLY A 48 1.72 17.42 3.37
CA GLY A 48 0.88 17.03 4.50
C GLY A 48 0.12 15.70 4.34
N SER A 49 0.21 15.01 3.20
CA SER A 49 -0.48 13.72 3.01
C SER A 49 0.08 12.59 3.88
N ALA A 50 1.29 12.76 4.42
CA ALA A 50 1.95 11.82 5.33
C ALA A 50 1.91 12.28 6.79
N ASP A 51 1.24 13.39 7.09
CA ASP A 51 1.12 13.88 8.46
C ASP A 51 0.34 12.89 9.31
N ARG A 52 0.79 12.73 10.56
CA ARG A 52 0.06 11.91 11.53
C ARG A 52 -1.25 12.60 11.84
N MET A 53 -2.36 11.98 11.43
CA MET A 53 -3.69 12.39 11.88
C MET A 53 -3.78 12.21 13.40
N SER A 54 -4.38 13.19 14.06
CA SER A 54 -4.76 13.10 15.46
C SER A 54 -5.90 12.07 15.65
N PRO A 55 -6.09 11.54 16.88
CA PRO A 55 -7.20 10.65 17.17
C PRO A 55 -8.56 11.24 16.78
N GLU A 56 -8.76 12.55 17.02
CA GLU A 56 -10.00 13.26 16.66
C GLU A 56 -10.21 13.29 15.14
N GLU A 57 -9.16 13.57 14.37
CA GLU A 57 -9.22 13.55 12.90
C GLU A 57 -9.53 12.16 12.34
N PHE A 58 -9.01 11.10 12.98
CA PHE A 58 -9.34 9.72 12.63
C PHE A 58 -10.83 9.40 12.88
N GLU A 59 -11.35 9.78 14.05
CA GLU A 59 -12.77 9.56 14.39
C GLU A 59 -13.69 10.34 13.44
N ASP A 60 -13.34 11.58 13.13
CA ASP A 60 -14.05 12.41 12.15
C ASP A 60 -14.06 11.77 10.75
N ALA A 61 -12.92 11.26 10.30
CA ALA A 61 -12.82 10.57 9.01
C ALA A 61 -13.68 9.30 8.98
N ALA A 62 -13.70 8.53 10.06
CA ALA A 62 -14.53 7.34 10.19
C ALA A 62 -16.03 7.69 10.11
N ARG A 63 -16.49 8.70 10.86
CA ARG A 63 -17.90 9.15 10.79
C ARG A 63 -18.30 9.60 9.38
N ARG A 64 -17.42 10.34 8.69
CA ARG A 64 -17.67 10.77 7.30
C ARG A 64 -17.77 9.58 6.34
N ALA A 65 -16.97 8.54 6.54
CA ALA A 65 -17.05 7.31 5.75
C ALA A 65 -18.39 6.60 5.96
N ASP A 66 -18.82 6.41 7.22
CA ASP A 66 -20.10 5.79 7.55
C ASP A 66 -21.30 6.54 6.95
N GLU A 67 -21.28 7.88 7.03
CA GLU A 67 -22.31 8.72 6.42
C GLU A 67 -22.35 8.58 4.90
N LEU A 68 -21.19 8.50 4.24
CA LEU A 68 -21.11 8.30 2.80
C LEU A 68 -21.67 6.94 2.40
N GLU A 69 -21.33 5.89 3.13
CA GLU A 69 -21.87 4.54 2.90
C GLU A 69 -23.39 4.52 3.06
N ALA A 70 -23.92 5.09 4.14
CA ALA A 70 -25.36 5.20 4.36
C ALA A 70 -26.08 5.94 3.21
N ARG A 71 -25.46 7.02 2.71
CA ARG A 71 -25.99 7.79 1.56
C ARG A 71 -25.97 6.97 0.27
N LEU A 72 -24.90 6.23 0.01
CA LEU A 72 -24.79 5.35 -1.17
C LEU A 72 -25.84 4.24 -1.13
N ASP A 73 -26.08 3.65 0.03
CA ASP A 73 -27.06 2.58 0.20
C ASP A 73 -28.51 3.08 0.11
N ALA A 74 -28.81 4.26 0.66
CA ALA A 74 -30.09 4.93 0.43
C ALA A 74 -30.32 5.22 -1.07
N GLY A 75 -29.27 5.64 -1.79
CA GLY A 75 -29.29 5.83 -3.24
C GLY A 75 -29.64 4.54 -4.00
N LYS A 76 -29.04 3.40 -3.64
CA LYS A 76 -29.34 2.09 -4.24
C LYS A 76 -30.79 1.63 -3.97
N GLN A 77 -31.30 1.86 -2.76
CA GLN A 77 -32.69 1.53 -2.39
C GLN A 77 -33.71 2.38 -3.16
N SER A 78 -33.37 3.63 -3.48
CA SER A 78 -34.20 4.52 -4.31
C SER A 78 -34.23 4.08 -5.80
N GLY A 79 -33.12 3.53 -6.32
CA GLY A 79 -33.03 2.98 -7.68
C GLY A 79 -33.79 1.67 -7.88
N ALA A 80 -33.89 0.83 -6.84
CA ALA A 80 -34.64 -0.43 -6.87
C ALA A 80 -36.16 -0.23 -7.00
N ARG A 81 -36.70 0.92 -6.60
CA ARG A 81 -38.13 1.24 -6.70
C ARG A 81 -38.59 1.64 -8.11
N ARG A 82 -37.68 1.91 -9.06
CA ARG A 82 -38.01 2.32 -10.44
C ARG A 82 -38.15 1.17 -11.45
N ARG A 83 -37.96 -0.10 -11.06
CA ARG A 83 -38.11 -1.29 -11.94
C ARG A 83 -39.37 -2.10 -11.67
N ARG A 84 -40.53 -1.42 -11.51
CA ARG A 84 -41.84 -2.06 -11.65
C ARG A 84 -42.64 -1.28 -12.70
N ARG A 85 -42.45 -1.68 -13.96
CA ARG A 85 -43.39 -1.43 -15.06
C ARG A 85 -43.82 -2.79 -15.59
#